data_AF-A0A267DBQ9-F1
#
_entry.id   AF-A0A267DBQ9-F1
#
_cell.length_a   1.000
_cell.length_b   1.000
_cell.length_c   1.000
_cell.angle_alpha   90.00
_cell.angle_beta   90.00
_cell.angle_gamma   90.00
#
_symmetry.space_group_name_H-M   'P 1'
#
loop_
_entity.id
_entity.type
_entity.pdbx_description
1 polymer ?
#
loop_
_entity_poly.entity_id
_entity_poly.type
_entity_poly.pdbx_seq_one_letter_code
_entity_poly.pdbx_strand_id
1 'polypeptide(L)'
;MKELQVAEEQAQTHKSQIDSLTEQLAGKEAEMTALQQSDTEAVSQLEQRIGELNKELKSYSAQSESLTSQLAVKDAEIASLRQSLNDNAAPAAAAAAEQSRLLAAREQQILELKTQQLSLQEREAELTAQAEQQQQELRNQYQTLVQNYTVAYQQNGQLRQRLSELEQRLQQQSGLAELAERSELLRAESAQLKSLMREAEAEKAAQRTQLQQRAVEVANLQAELDELRKQLQQRQQQHQQQREATANDSGSSERLRQEVERLRRHLMEVEESYTAELLAAESAQQELKSRLQQLEATAGSADSTGQQVHTLQMYLSAVRDERDRALAQVKSLARELDDSRRSAANLQMVLDKFQNPGAAASSSALDQSAAAAPAASTRNDEIRAYRDRAARAEAERLRLARELEACRAQLAESAEAVAAAGRLAAAADTHDDERAKLLADAAAAREEAAAAAEEIRALKAGSVEKPLIRSLVLACVHAPPAKRLEALQVMAHCLGVSDADLASASGGGVVGGPSAVSGVSAADAAAAAAKKSLGEEFVKFLQRESAPKKVLPLPLPAPEETAAAAARSRSRSPSGVFQDPQLPQSTQPHSVPIQLLNLSLP
;
A
#
# COMPACT_ATOMS: atom_id res chain seq x y z
N MET A 1 -167.32 214.23 -23.49
CA MET A 1 -166.32 214.72 -24.47
C MET A 1 -164.87 214.66 -23.99
N LYS A 2 -164.52 214.73 -22.70
CA LYS A 2 -163.09 214.74 -22.28
C LYS A 2 -162.38 213.39 -22.25
N GLU A 3 -163.07 212.26 -22.23
CA GLU A 3 -162.41 210.94 -22.07
C GLU A 3 -161.55 210.51 -23.26
N LEU A 4 -161.73 211.10 -24.45
CA LEU A 4 -161.07 210.62 -25.66
C LEU A 4 -159.61 211.09 -25.82
N GLN A 5 -159.22 212.22 -25.25
CA GLN A 5 -157.86 212.74 -25.43
C GLN A 5 -156.80 212.01 -24.58
N VAL A 6 -157.17 211.47 -23.43
CA VAL A 6 -156.18 210.86 -22.53
C VAL A 6 -155.70 209.49 -23.03
N ALA A 7 -156.56 208.72 -23.70
CA ALA A 7 -156.20 207.42 -24.25
C ALA A 7 -155.14 207.53 -25.37
N GLU A 8 -155.09 208.68 -26.06
CA GLU A 8 -154.20 208.90 -27.19
C GLU A 8 -152.75 209.09 -26.75
N GLU A 9 -152.53 209.77 -25.62
CA GLU A 9 -151.20 209.96 -25.02
C GLU A 9 -150.58 208.63 -24.55
N GLN A 10 -151.40 207.73 -23.98
CA GLN A 10 -150.94 206.40 -23.55
C GLN A 10 -150.54 205.52 -24.75
N ALA A 11 -151.29 205.59 -25.85
CA ALA A 11 -150.98 204.82 -27.05
C ALA A 11 -149.62 205.24 -27.65
N GLN A 12 -149.29 206.53 -27.62
CA GLN A 12 -148.01 207.02 -28.11
C GLN A 12 -146.82 206.61 -27.24
N THR A 13 -146.97 206.65 -25.92
CA THR A 13 -145.91 206.18 -25.02
C THR A 13 -145.65 204.69 -25.18
N HIS A 14 -146.70 203.87 -25.24
CA HIS A 14 -146.57 202.43 -25.47
C HIS A 14 -145.90 202.12 -26.80
N LYS A 15 -146.19 202.89 -27.85
CA LYS A 15 -145.57 202.69 -29.17
C LYS A 15 -144.06 202.94 -29.13
N SER A 16 -143.63 204.02 -28.47
CA SER A 16 -142.19 204.30 -28.33
C SER A 16 -141.44 203.23 -27.51
N GLN A 17 -142.07 202.65 -26.49
CA GLN A 17 -141.46 201.57 -25.72
C GLN A 17 -141.36 200.26 -26.50
N ILE A 18 -142.36 199.95 -27.33
CA ILE A 18 -142.31 198.78 -28.21
C ILE A 18 -141.14 198.93 -29.18
N ASP A 19 -140.97 200.09 -29.81
CA ASP A 19 -139.86 200.32 -30.74
C ASP A 19 -138.49 200.12 -30.05
N SER A 20 -138.33 200.63 -28.82
CA SER A 20 -137.12 200.42 -28.02
C SER A 20 -136.85 198.95 -27.68
N LEU A 21 -137.87 198.18 -27.31
CA LEU A 21 -137.73 196.76 -27.01
C LEU A 21 -137.42 195.95 -28.28
N THR A 22 -137.97 196.37 -29.41
CA THR A 22 -137.75 195.72 -30.70
C THR A 22 -136.28 195.86 -31.15
N GLU A 23 -135.68 197.03 -30.93
CA GLU A 23 -134.28 197.27 -31.26
C GLU A 23 -133.31 196.50 -30.34
N GLN A 24 -133.63 196.37 -29.04
CA GLN A 24 -132.84 195.55 -28.11
C GLN A 24 -132.96 194.05 -28.40
N LEU A 25 -134.13 193.58 -28.83
CA LEU A 25 -134.34 192.20 -29.28
C LEU A 25 -133.50 191.90 -30.52
N ALA A 26 -133.48 192.80 -31.50
CA ALA A 26 -132.67 192.64 -32.70
C ALA A 26 -131.16 192.57 -32.38
N GLY A 27 -130.67 193.40 -31.44
CA GLY A 27 -129.29 193.34 -30.96
C GLY A 27 -128.94 192.03 -30.25
N LYS A 28 -129.86 191.51 -29.42
CA LYS A 28 -129.68 190.22 -28.72
C LYS A 28 -129.80 189.01 -29.65
N GLU A 29 -130.64 189.07 -30.67
CA GLU A 29 -130.75 188.05 -31.71
C GLU A 29 -129.47 187.98 -32.57
N ALA A 30 -128.85 189.12 -32.87
CA ALA A 30 -127.56 189.17 -33.55
C ALA A 30 -126.41 188.57 -32.71
N GLU A 31 -126.35 188.82 -31.40
CA GLU A 31 -125.39 188.16 -30.50
C GLU A 31 -125.65 186.64 -30.38
N MET A 32 -126.92 186.22 -30.29
CA MET A 32 -127.30 184.79 -30.22
C MET A 32 -126.90 184.03 -31.49
N THR A 33 -127.09 184.64 -32.66
CA THR A 33 -126.76 184.00 -33.94
C THR A 33 -125.25 183.85 -34.15
N ALA A 34 -124.44 184.82 -33.74
CA ALA A 34 -122.98 184.72 -33.79
C ALA A 34 -122.42 183.64 -32.85
N LEU A 35 -122.96 183.52 -31.62
CA LEU A 35 -122.60 182.46 -30.68
C LEU A 35 -123.02 181.07 -31.17
N GLN A 36 -124.21 180.94 -31.77
CA GLN A 36 -124.67 179.67 -32.34
C GLN A 36 -123.79 179.19 -33.50
N GLN A 37 -123.29 180.11 -34.34
CA GLN A 37 -122.36 179.76 -35.43
C GLN A 37 -121.00 179.30 -34.90
N SER A 38 -120.44 179.97 -33.88
CA SER A 38 -119.19 179.56 -33.25
C SER A 38 -119.30 178.19 -32.56
N ASP A 39 -120.41 177.91 -31.87
CA ASP A 39 -120.61 176.63 -31.19
C ASP A 39 -120.83 175.47 -32.18
N THR A 40 -121.52 175.73 -33.31
CA THR A 40 -121.71 174.70 -34.34
C THR A 40 -120.42 174.31 -35.05
N GLU A 41 -119.51 175.26 -35.30
CA GLU A 41 -118.18 174.95 -35.86
C GLU A 41 -117.31 174.14 -34.90
N ALA A 42 -117.31 174.46 -33.60
CA ALA A 42 -116.57 173.72 -32.58
C ALA A 42 -117.08 172.28 -32.40
N VAL A 43 -118.41 172.08 -32.43
CA VAL A 43 -119.02 170.74 -32.36
C VAL A 43 -118.64 169.91 -33.58
N SER A 44 -118.67 170.48 -34.78
CA SER A 44 -118.28 169.77 -36.01
C SER A 44 -116.84 169.25 -35.98
N GLN A 45 -115.90 170.07 -35.50
CA GLN A 45 -114.49 169.66 -35.37
C GLN A 45 -114.31 168.54 -34.32
N LEU A 46 -115.03 168.60 -33.19
CA LEU A 46 -115.01 167.55 -32.18
C LEU A 46 -115.62 166.24 -32.69
N GLU A 47 -116.73 166.30 -33.42
CA GLU A 47 -117.34 165.12 -34.02
C GLU A 47 -116.42 164.45 -35.05
N GLN A 48 -115.74 165.25 -35.88
CA GLN A 48 -114.76 164.73 -36.85
C GLN A 48 -113.59 164.05 -36.12
N ARG A 49 -113.09 164.65 -35.03
CA ARG A 49 -112.02 164.08 -34.22
C ARG A 49 -112.43 162.80 -33.48
N ILE A 50 -113.66 162.74 -32.97
CA ILE A 50 -114.23 161.53 -32.36
C ILE A 50 -114.39 160.41 -33.41
N GLY A 51 -114.75 160.77 -34.65
CA GLY A 51 -114.85 159.84 -35.77
C GLY A 51 -113.50 159.22 -36.16
N GLU A 52 -112.44 160.02 -36.20
CA GLU A 52 -111.06 159.55 -36.45
C GLU A 52 -110.56 158.63 -35.34
N LEU A 53 -110.69 159.05 -34.08
CA LEU A 53 -110.25 158.24 -32.94
C LEU A 53 -111.01 156.91 -32.84
N ASN A 54 -112.30 156.87 -33.17
CA ASN A 54 -113.06 155.62 -33.21
C ASN A 54 -112.60 154.67 -34.33
N LYS A 55 -112.15 155.19 -35.48
CA LYS A 55 -111.58 154.35 -36.55
C LYS A 55 -110.24 153.76 -36.12
N GLU A 56 -109.37 154.56 -35.50
CA GLU A 56 -108.10 154.09 -34.96
C GLU A 56 -108.31 153.02 -33.88
N LEU A 57 -109.23 153.27 -32.94
CA LEU A 57 -109.53 152.33 -31.84
C LEU A 57 -110.10 150.99 -32.33
N LYS A 58 -110.94 151.01 -33.37
CA LYS A 58 -111.40 149.78 -34.05
C LYS A 58 -110.26 149.04 -34.76
N SER A 59 -109.32 149.77 -35.37
CA SER A 59 -108.16 149.13 -36.01
C SER A 59 -107.24 148.48 -34.97
N TYR A 60 -107.00 149.15 -33.84
CA TYR A 60 -106.18 148.61 -32.74
C TYR A 60 -106.86 147.44 -32.03
N SER A 61 -108.19 147.46 -31.85
CA SER A 61 -108.89 146.30 -31.27
C SER A 61 -108.80 145.08 -32.18
N ALA A 62 -108.99 145.26 -33.50
CA ALA A 62 -108.84 144.18 -34.47
C ALA A 62 -107.40 143.64 -34.51
N GLN A 63 -106.39 144.51 -34.41
CA GLN A 63 -104.99 144.10 -34.34
C GLN A 63 -104.68 143.32 -33.04
N SER A 64 -105.22 143.75 -31.91
CA SER A 64 -105.08 143.06 -30.62
C SER A 64 -105.72 141.68 -30.65
N GLU A 65 -106.91 141.54 -31.24
CA GLU A 65 -107.57 140.25 -31.43
C GLU A 65 -106.77 139.33 -32.37
N SER A 66 -106.21 139.88 -33.46
CA SER A 66 -105.32 139.13 -34.35
C SER A 66 -104.06 138.64 -33.64
N LEU A 67 -103.41 139.48 -32.83
CA LEU A 67 -102.23 139.08 -32.06
C LEU A 67 -102.57 138.04 -30.99
N THR A 68 -103.72 138.17 -30.33
CA THR A 68 -104.19 137.22 -29.32
C THR A 68 -104.47 135.85 -29.94
N SER A 69 -105.09 135.80 -31.13
CA SER A 69 -105.29 134.53 -31.85
C SER A 69 -103.98 133.89 -32.31
N GLN A 70 -103.00 134.69 -32.77
CA GLN A 70 -101.67 134.19 -33.13
C GLN A 70 -100.91 133.64 -31.92
N LEU A 71 -100.98 134.30 -30.76
CA LEU A 71 -100.39 133.80 -29.53
C LEU A 71 -101.03 132.48 -29.09
N ALA A 72 -102.36 132.37 -29.14
CA ALA A 72 -103.05 131.12 -28.82
C ALA A 72 -102.63 129.95 -29.75
N VAL A 73 -102.45 130.23 -31.05
CA VAL A 73 -101.94 129.22 -32.01
C VAL A 73 -100.50 128.84 -31.68
N LYS A 74 -99.64 129.81 -31.35
CA LYS A 74 -98.23 129.56 -30.98
C LYS A 74 -98.10 128.83 -29.65
N ASP A 75 -98.95 129.11 -28.68
CA ASP A 75 -98.99 128.39 -27.40
C ASP A 75 -99.46 126.94 -27.60
N ALA A 76 -100.44 126.71 -28.47
CA ALA A 76 -100.84 125.36 -28.87
C ALA A 76 -99.71 124.60 -29.60
N GLU A 77 -98.95 125.28 -30.46
CA GLU A 77 -97.78 124.72 -31.15
C GLU A 77 -96.62 124.40 -30.17
N ILE A 78 -96.35 125.28 -29.20
CA ILE A 78 -95.35 125.03 -28.15
C ILE A 78 -95.79 123.86 -27.27
N ALA A 79 -97.07 123.78 -26.92
CA ALA A 79 -97.61 122.67 -26.14
C ALA A 79 -97.48 121.34 -26.88
N SER A 80 -97.81 121.30 -28.18
CA SER A 80 -97.68 120.09 -29.00
C SER A 80 -96.21 119.67 -29.19
N LEU A 81 -95.31 120.63 -29.41
CA LEU A 81 -93.87 120.36 -29.50
C LEU A 81 -93.31 119.83 -28.18
N ARG A 82 -93.68 120.43 -27.04
CA ARG A 82 -93.29 119.92 -25.71
C ARG A 82 -93.83 118.52 -25.45
N GLN A 83 -95.07 118.25 -25.83
CA GLN A 83 -95.65 116.93 -25.73
C GLN A 83 -94.88 115.93 -26.60
N SER A 84 -94.60 116.25 -27.86
CA SER A 84 -93.79 115.39 -28.75
C SER A 84 -92.37 115.17 -28.24
N LEU A 85 -91.75 116.17 -27.60
CA LEU A 85 -90.44 116.06 -26.97
C LEU A 85 -90.48 115.15 -25.76
N ASN A 86 -91.52 115.26 -24.94
CA ASN A 86 -91.70 114.42 -23.76
C ASN A 86 -92.02 112.96 -24.15
N ASP A 87 -92.89 112.77 -25.14
CA ASP A 87 -93.26 111.47 -25.70
C ASP A 87 -92.06 110.78 -26.38
N ASN A 88 -91.10 111.54 -26.91
CA ASN A 88 -89.85 111.01 -27.46
C ASN A 88 -88.71 110.88 -26.43
N ALA A 89 -88.68 111.70 -25.38
CA ALA A 89 -87.64 111.67 -24.34
C ALA A 89 -87.72 110.41 -23.48
N ALA A 90 -88.93 109.96 -23.14
CA ALA A 90 -89.14 108.74 -22.36
C ALA A 90 -88.62 107.46 -23.09
N PRO A 91 -88.99 107.17 -24.36
CA PRO A 91 -88.45 106.03 -25.09
C PRO A 91 -86.96 106.19 -25.43
N ALA A 92 -86.46 107.40 -25.68
CA ALA A 92 -85.03 107.63 -25.88
C ALA A 92 -84.20 107.33 -24.62
N ALA A 93 -84.67 107.75 -23.43
CA ALA A 93 -84.04 107.44 -22.16
C ALA A 93 -84.11 105.93 -21.84
N ALA A 94 -85.25 105.29 -22.12
CA ALA A 94 -85.40 103.85 -21.98
C ALA A 94 -84.45 103.07 -22.90
N ALA A 95 -84.33 103.48 -24.18
CA ALA A 95 -83.40 102.89 -25.13
C ALA A 95 -81.93 103.08 -24.72
N ALA A 96 -81.56 104.25 -24.19
CA ALA A 96 -80.21 104.50 -23.68
C ALA A 96 -79.87 103.65 -22.44
N ALA A 97 -80.84 103.47 -21.54
CA ALA A 97 -80.69 102.58 -20.39
C ALA A 97 -80.59 101.11 -20.80
N GLU A 98 -81.36 100.69 -21.81
CA GLU A 98 -81.29 99.34 -22.38
C GLU A 98 -79.95 99.09 -23.08
N GLN A 99 -79.44 100.05 -23.88
CA GLN A 99 -78.12 99.98 -24.48
C GLN A 99 -77.01 99.91 -23.43
N SER A 100 -77.10 100.68 -22.35
CA SER A 100 -76.13 100.65 -21.24
C SER A 100 -76.13 99.30 -20.52
N ARG A 101 -77.31 98.71 -20.30
CA ARG A 101 -77.43 97.34 -19.75
C ARG A 101 -76.86 96.28 -20.69
N LEU A 102 -77.11 96.40 -22.00
CA LEU A 102 -76.59 95.48 -23.00
C LEU A 102 -75.06 95.59 -23.11
N LEU A 103 -74.50 96.80 -23.06
CA LEU A 103 -73.05 97.03 -23.00
C LEU A 103 -72.43 96.40 -21.75
N ALA A 104 -73.01 96.63 -20.57
CA ALA A 104 -72.53 96.00 -19.34
C ALA A 104 -72.59 94.46 -19.39
N ALA A 105 -73.67 93.90 -19.96
CA ALA A 105 -73.79 92.45 -20.17
C ALA A 105 -72.72 91.92 -21.15
N ARG A 106 -72.44 92.65 -22.25
CA ARG A 106 -71.36 92.30 -23.19
C ARG A 106 -69.98 92.40 -22.54
N GLU A 107 -69.74 93.40 -21.70
CA GLU A 107 -68.47 93.54 -20.97
C GLU A 107 -68.26 92.37 -20.00
N GLN A 108 -69.30 91.95 -19.27
CA GLN A 108 -69.25 90.75 -18.43
C GLN A 108 -68.95 89.50 -19.26
N GLN A 109 -69.61 89.34 -20.41
CA GLN A 109 -69.37 88.21 -21.31
C GLN A 109 -67.93 88.21 -21.87
N ILE A 110 -67.38 89.38 -22.19
CA ILE A 110 -65.97 89.51 -22.64
C ILE A 110 -65.01 89.11 -21.51
N LEU A 111 -65.29 89.49 -20.26
CA LEU A 111 -64.48 89.11 -19.11
C LEU A 111 -64.52 87.59 -18.89
N GLU A 112 -65.71 86.98 -18.94
CA GLU A 112 -65.86 85.52 -18.82
C GLU A 112 -65.15 84.78 -19.96
N LEU A 113 -65.28 85.26 -21.20
CA LEU A 113 -64.56 84.67 -22.33
C LEU A 113 -63.04 84.81 -22.19
N LYS A 114 -62.56 85.92 -21.62
CA LYS A 114 -61.13 86.14 -21.40
C LYS A 114 -60.56 85.26 -20.29
N THR A 115 -61.32 85.04 -19.21
CA THR A 115 -60.91 84.10 -18.16
C THR A 115 -60.92 82.66 -18.66
N GLN A 116 -61.90 82.28 -19.49
CA GLN A 116 -61.90 80.99 -20.19
C GLN A 116 -60.72 80.86 -21.15
N GLN A 117 -60.37 81.92 -21.88
CA GLN A 117 -59.22 81.89 -22.78
C GLN A 117 -57.91 81.70 -22.02
N LEU A 118 -57.74 82.35 -20.86
CA LEU A 118 -56.58 82.17 -20.00
C LEU A 118 -56.50 80.75 -19.42
N SER A 119 -57.61 80.20 -18.93
CA SER A 119 -57.61 78.83 -18.39
C SER A 119 -57.37 77.78 -19.49
N LEU A 120 -57.85 78.02 -20.71
CA LEU A 120 -57.51 77.20 -21.87
C LEU A 120 -56.03 77.32 -22.24
N GLN A 121 -55.45 78.52 -22.22
CA GLN A 121 -54.01 78.72 -22.46
C GLN A 121 -53.14 78.02 -21.41
N GLU A 122 -53.51 78.10 -20.13
CA GLU A 122 -52.83 77.37 -19.06
C GLU A 122 -52.92 75.86 -19.27
N ARG A 123 -54.11 75.35 -19.66
CA ARG A 123 -54.29 73.92 -19.94
C ARG A 123 -53.54 73.47 -21.19
N GLU A 124 -53.44 74.30 -22.23
CA GLU A 124 -52.60 74.06 -23.40
C GLU A 124 -51.11 74.04 -23.01
N ALA A 125 -50.66 74.95 -22.15
CA ALA A 125 -49.30 74.97 -21.62
C ALA A 125 -48.99 73.71 -20.78
N GLU A 126 -49.92 73.25 -19.96
CA GLU A 126 -49.79 72.00 -19.20
C GLU A 126 -49.74 70.77 -20.12
N LEU A 127 -50.63 70.70 -21.12
CA LEU A 127 -50.65 69.59 -22.07
C LEU A 127 -49.39 69.55 -22.93
N THR A 128 -48.87 70.70 -23.34
CA THR A 128 -47.60 70.77 -24.07
C THR A 128 -46.42 70.36 -23.19
N ALA A 129 -46.36 70.82 -21.94
CA ALA A 129 -45.35 70.38 -20.98
C ALA A 129 -45.42 68.87 -20.70
N GLN A 130 -46.62 68.30 -20.54
CA GLN A 130 -46.80 66.85 -20.40
C GLN A 130 -46.36 66.07 -21.64
N ALA A 131 -46.69 66.56 -22.83
CA ALA A 131 -46.25 65.95 -24.08
C ALA A 131 -44.72 65.98 -24.23
N GLU A 132 -44.07 67.08 -23.85
CA GLU A 132 -42.61 67.20 -23.83
C GLU A 132 -41.95 66.26 -22.82
N GLN A 133 -42.51 66.14 -21.60
CA GLN A 133 -42.03 65.19 -20.60
C GLN A 133 -42.14 63.74 -21.11
N GLN A 134 -43.28 63.35 -21.67
CA GLN A 134 -43.45 62.02 -22.26
C GLN A 134 -42.46 61.78 -23.40
N GLN A 135 -42.23 62.78 -24.26
CA GLN A 135 -41.21 62.67 -25.31
C GLN A 135 -39.80 62.52 -24.76
N GLN A 136 -39.44 63.22 -23.68
CA GLN A 136 -38.14 63.08 -23.03
C GLN A 136 -37.97 61.69 -22.40
N GLU A 137 -39.00 61.18 -21.71
CA GLU A 137 -38.98 59.82 -21.15
C GLU A 137 -38.82 58.76 -22.24
N LEU A 138 -39.59 58.86 -23.33
CA LEU A 138 -39.46 57.97 -24.49
C LEU A 138 -38.07 58.05 -25.11
N ARG A 139 -37.47 59.24 -25.23
CA ARG A 139 -36.09 59.41 -25.71
C ARG A 139 -35.08 58.74 -24.78
N ASN A 140 -35.23 58.89 -23.46
CA ASN A 140 -34.35 58.27 -22.47
C ASN A 140 -34.47 56.74 -22.49
N GLN A 141 -35.69 56.21 -22.61
CA GLN A 141 -35.94 54.78 -22.78
C GLN A 141 -35.32 54.25 -24.07
N TYR A 142 -35.49 54.95 -25.19
CA TYR A 142 -34.90 54.59 -26.47
C TYR A 142 -33.36 54.59 -26.39
N GLN A 143 -32.76 55.62 -25.80
CA GLN A 143 -31.32 55.71 -25.63
C GLN A 143 -30.76 54.58 -24.76
N THR A 144 -31.45 54.24 -23.67
CA THR A 144 -31.10 53.11 -22.80
C THR A 144 -31.19 51.77 -23.56
N LEU A 145 -32.24 51.60 -24.37
CA LEU A 145 -32.41 50.40 -25.19
C LEU A 145 -31.30 50.26 -26.24
N VAL A 146 -30.92 51.36 -26.90
CA VAL A 146 -29.80 51.39 -27.86
C VAL A 146 -28.48 51.04 -27.19
N GLN A 147 -28.22 51.58 -25.99
CA GLN A 147 -27.02 51.22 -25.21
C GLN A 147 -27.01 49.73 -24.86
N ASN A 148 -28.11 49.19 -24.35
CA ASN A 148 -28.24 47.77 -24.03
C ASN A 148 -28.04 46.88 -25.26
N TYR A 149 -28.62 47.26 -26.39
CA TYR A 149 -28.45 46.56 -27.66
C TYR A 149 -26.98 46.58 -28.12
N THR A 150 -26.30 47.72 -27.99
CA THR A 150 -24.88 47.88 -28.35
C THR A 150 -23.99 47.00 -27.47
N VAL A 151 -24.23 46.98 -26.16
CA VAL A 151 -23.50 46.11 -25.22
C VAL A 151 -23.76 44.64 -25.53
N ALA A 152 -25.00 44.24 -25.78
CA ALA A 152 -25.35 42.87 -26.16
C ALA A 152 -24.71 42.45 -27.48
N TYR A 153 -24.61 43.36 -28.45
CA TYR A 153 -23.93 43.13 -29.72
C TYR A 153 -22.41 42.92 -29.52
N GLN A 154 -21.77 43.75 -28.70
CA GLN A 154 -20.36 43.59 -28.34
C GLN A 154 -20.09 42.28 -27.60
N GLN A 155 -20.95 41.92 -26.64
CA GLN A 155 -20.86 40.64 -25.93
C GLN A 155 -21.01 39.44 -26.88
N ASN A 156 -21.94 39.50 -27.83
CA ASN A 156 -22.07 38.48 -28.87
C ASN A 156 -20.81 38.37 -29.74
N GLY A 157 -20.18 39.50 -30.09
CA GLY A 157 -18.90 39.51 -30.78
C GLY A 157 -17.80 38.79 -29.99
N GLN A 158 -17.68 39.09 -28.69
CA GLN A 158 -16.71 38.44 -27.80
C GLN A 158 -16.98 36.94 -27.63
N LEU A 159 -18.24 36.53 -27.51
CA LEU A 159 -18.61 35.12 -27.43
C LEU A 159 -18.26 34.37 -28.71
N ARG A 160 -18.48 34.97 -29.89
CA ARG A 160 -18.06 34.38 -31.16
C ARG A 160 -16.55 34.22 -31.27
N GLN A 161 -15.78 35.22 -30.81
CA GLN A 161 -14.32 35.12 -30.75
C GLN A 161 -13.88 33.99 -29.82
N ARG A 162 -14.43 33.91 -28.61
CA ARG A 162 -14.13 32.81 -27.68
C ARG A 162 -14.53 31.44 -28.22
N LEU A 163 -15.67 31.33 -28.89
CA LEU A 163 -16.07 30.09 -29.56
C LEU A 163 -15.07 29.70 -30.64
N SER A 164 -14.66 30.64 -31.49
CA SER A 164 -13.64 30.40 -32.51
C SER A 164 -12.29 30.00 -31.91
N GLU A 165 -11.84 30.65 -30.83
CA GLU A 165 -10.62 30.27 -30.11
C GLU A 165 -10.73 28.87 -29.50
N LEU A 166 -11.88 28.52 -28.92
CA LEU A 166 -12.14 27.20 -28.37
C LEU A 166 -12.21 26.13 -29.46
N GLU A 167 -12.85 26.42 -30.59
CA GLU A 167 -12.88 25.55 -31.77
C GLU A 167 -11.47 25.32 -32.33
N GLN A 168 -10.65 26.37 -32.40
CA GLN A 168 -9.27 26.27 -32.86
C GLN A 168 -8.41 25.49 -31.85
N ARG A 169 -8.62 25.68 -30.54
CA ARG A 169 -7.97 24.86 -29.49
C ARG A 169 -8.43 23.41 -29.56
N LEU A 170 -9.71 23.15 -29.84
CA LEU A 170 -10.24 21.80 -30.01
C LEU A 170 -9.65 21.13 -31.25
N GLN A 171 -9.49 21.87 -32.36
CA GLN A 171 -8.79 21.40 -33.56
C GLN A 171 -7.30 21.17 -33.30
N GLN A 172 -6.62 22.02 -32.53
CA GLN A 172 -5.24 21.76 -32.10
C GLN A 172 -5.15 20.54 -31.17
N GLN A 173 -6.15 20.34 -30.30
CA GLN A 173 -6.28 19.14 -29.47
C GLN A 173 -6.70 17.90 -30.28
N SER A 174 -7.21 18.04 -31.51
CA SER A 174 -7.51 16.93 -32.42
C SER A 174 -6.25 16.21 -32.96
N GLY A 175 -5.06 16.58 -32.46
CA GLY A 175 -3.93 15.66 -32.31
C GLY A 175 -4.27 14.34 -31.58
N LEU A 176 -5.52 14.14 -31.14
CA LEU A 176 -6.13 12.81 -30.94
C LEU A 176 -5.89 11.84 -32.11
N ALA A 177 -5.81 12.30 -33.36
CA ALA A 177 -5.42 11.43 -34.48
C ALA A 177 -3.96 10.98 -34.37
N GLU A 178 -3.03 11.89 -34.07
CA GLU A 178 -1.62 11.58 -33.85
C GLU A 178 -1.40 10.72 -32.58
N LEU A 179 -2.19 10.96 -31.52
CA LEU A 179 -2.21 10.14 -30.31
C LEU A 179 -2.83 8.76 -30.57
N ALA A 180 -3.84 8.66 -31.44
CA ALA A 180 -4.42 7.39 -31.86
C ALA A 180 -3.41 6.58 -32.68
N GLU A 181 -2.77 7.19 -33.68
CA GLU A 181 -1.69 6.56 -34.46
C GLU A 181 -0.51 6.15 -33.57
N ARG A 182 -0.12 7.00 -32.62
CA ARG A 182 0.93 6.65 -31.65
C ARG A 182 0.50 5.53 -30.70
N SER A 183 -0.77 5.44 -30.33
CA SER A 183 -1.30 4.34 -29.53
C SER A 183 -1.37 3.03 -30.32
N GLU A 184 -1.60 3.09 -31.63
CA GLU A 184 -1.57 1.94 -32.53
C GLU A 184 -0.14 1.46 -32.77
N LEU A 185 0.81 2.38 -32.98
CA LEU A 185 2.25 2.07 -33.04
C LEU A 185 2.73 1.42 -31.74
N LEU A 186 2.38 1.97 -30.57
CA LEU A 186 2.72 1.37 -29.28
C LEU A 186 2.06 0.00 -29.07
N ARG A 187 0.83 -0.20 -29.59
CA ARG A 187 0.19 -1.53 -29.59
C ARG A 187 0.91 -2.50 -30.52
N ALA A 188 1.33 -2.06 -31.70
CA ALA A 188 2.06 -2.88 -32.66
C ALA A 188 3.44 -3.26 -32.12
N GLU A 189 4.18 -2.32 -31.53
CA GLU A 189 5.46 -2.57 -30.85
C GLU A 189 5.28 -3.52 -29.66
N SER A 190 4.24 -3.33 -28.85
CA SER A 190 3.93 -4.25 -27.74
C SER A 190 3.59 -5.65 -28.25
N ALA A 191 2.88 -5.76 -29.38
CA ALA A 191 2.58 -7.05 -30.01
C ALA A 191 3.85 -7.73 -30.55
N GLN A 192 4.76 -6.98 -31.17
CA GLN A 192 6.06 -7.47 -31.63
C GLN A 192 6.95 -7.91 -30.46
N LEU A 193 7.02 -7.13 -29.38
CA LEU A 193 7.75 -7.54 -28.17
C LEU A 193 7.16 -8.82 -27.57
N LYS A 194 5.84 -8.98 -27.57
CA LYS A 194 5.18 -10.21 -27.11
C LYS A 194 5.48 -11.41 -28.01
N SER A 195 5.56 -11.24 -29.34
CA SER A 195 5.93 -12.35 -30.23
C SER A 195 7.39 -12.76 -30.03
N LEU A 196 8.31 -11.79 -29.94
CA LEU A 196 9.72 -12.05 -29.65
C LEU A 196 9.92 -12.73 -28.28
N MET A 197 9.15 -12.33 -27.26
CA MET A 197 9.18 -13.00 -25.96
C MET A 197 8.69 -14.44 -26.04
N ARG A 198 7.62 -14.72 -26.79
CA ARG A 198 7.13 -16.09 -27.01
C ARG A 198 8.12 -16.94 -27.79
N GLU A 199 8.77 -16.37 -28.81
CA GLU A 199 9.84 -17.05 -29.56
C GLU A 199 11.03 -17.36 -28.65
N ALA A 200 11.49 -16.39 -27.85
CA ALA A 200 12.56 -16.58 -26.89
C ALA A 200 12.20 -17.61 -25.79
N GLU A 201 10.94 -17.65 -25.35
CA GLU A 201 10.44 -18.67 -24.42
C GLU A 201 10.38 -20.06 -25.08
N ALA A 202 9.94 -20.15 -26.33
CA ALA A 202 9.93 -21.39 -27.10
C ALA A 202 11.34 -21.92 -27.36
N GLU A 203 12.29 -21.05 -27.70
CA GLU A 203 13.71 -21.39 -27.85
C GLU A 203 14.30 -21.87 -26.53
N LYS A 204 14.04 -21.17 -25.41
CA LYS A 204 14.47 -21.62 -24.07
C LYS A 204 13.85 -22.97 -23.70
N ALA A 205 12.59 -23.20 -24.03
CA ALA A 205 11.93 -24.48 -23.81
C ALA A 205 12.58 -25.60 -24.64
N ALA A 206 12.88 -25.34 -25.91
CA ALA A 206 13.60 -26.28 -26.77
C ALA A 206 15.03 -26.55 -26.29
N GLN A 207 15.74 -25.54 -25.79
CA GLN A 207 17.06 -25.73 -25.18
C GLN A 207 16.96 -26.56 -23.90
N ARG A 208 15.93 -26.35 -23.07
CA ARG A 208 15.70 -27.16 -21.86
C ARG A 208 15.43 -28.62 -22.20
N THR A 209 14.61 -28.90 -23.22
CA THR A 209 14.36 -30.29 -23.64
C THR A 209 15.62 -30.93 -24.23
N GLN A 210 16.41 -30.20 -25.00
CA GLN A 210 17.69 -30.69 -25.50
C GLN A 210 18.71 -30.97 -24.37
N LEU A 211 18.79 -30.09 -23.37
CA LEU A 211 19.63 -30.30 -22.19
C LEU A 211 19.15 -31.49 -21.35
N GLN A 212 17.84 -31.69 -21.21
CA GLN A 212 17.27 -32.85 -20.55
C GLN A 212 17.61 -34.15 -21.31
N GLN A 213 17.50 -34.16 -22.64
CA GLN A 213 17.91 -35.29 -23.46
C GLN A 213 19.39 -35.61 -23.28
N ARG A 214 20.27 -34.61 -23.35
CA ARG A 214 21.71 -34.79 -23.10
C ARG A 214 22.02 -35.26 -21.69
N ALA A 215 21.28 -34.79 -20.68
CA ALA A 215 21.45 -35.25 -19.31
C ALA A 215 21.09 -36.75 -19.17
N VAL A 216 20.01 -37.20 -19.83
CA VAL A 216 19.64 -38.62 -19.90
C VAL A 216 20.70 -39.43 -20.65
N GLU A 217 21.21 -38.94 -21.78
CA GLU A 217 22.31 -39.59 -22.52
C GLU A 217 23.56 -39.74 -21.65
N VAL A 218 23.96 -38.68 -20.92
CA VAL A 218 25.11 -38.74 -20.00
C VAL A 218 24.86 -39.75 -18.89
N ALA A 219 23.65 -39.81 -18.32
CA ALA A 219 23.31 -40.79 -17.29
C ALA A 219 23.39 -42.23 -17.83
N ASN A 220 22.92 -42.47 -19.06
CA ASN A 220 23.01 -43.78 -19.71
C ASN A 220 24.48 -44.17 -19.96
N LEU A 221 25.29 -43.25 -20.50
CA LEU A 221 26.72 -43.49 -20.72
C LEU A 221 27.48 -43.73 -19.40
N GLN A 222 27.10 -43.05 -18.31
CA GLN A 222 27.67 -43.32 -16.99
C GLN A 222 27.31 -44.72 -16.49
N ALA A 223 26.06 -45.16 -16.67
CA ALA A 223 25.64 -46.52 -16.32
C ALA A 223 26.39 -47.58 -17.14
N GLU A 224 26.59 -47.34 -18.45
CA GLU A 224 27.40 -48.21 -19.31
C GLU A 224 28.86 -48.27 -18.86
N LEU A 225 29.46 -47.13 -18.50
CA LEU A 225 30.83 -47.08 -17.97
C LEU A 225 30.96 -47.85 -16.65
N ASP A 226 29.98 -47.75 -15.76
CA ASP A 226 30.00 -48.47 -14.49
C ASP A 226 29.79 -49.98 -14.68
N GLU A 227 28.95 -50.38 -15.63
CA GLU A 227 28.80 -51.79 -16.01
C GLU A 227 30.10 -52.35 -16.62
N LEU A 228 30.74 -51.61 -17.53
CA LEU A 228 32.04 -51.98 -18.09
C LEU A 228 33.13 -52.07 -17.01
N ARG A 229 33.14 -51.17 -16.03
CA ARG A 229 34.06 -51.24 -14.88
C ARG A 229 33.83 -52.49 -14.05
N LYS A 230 32.58 -52.87 -13.79
CA LYS A 230 32.25 -54.12 -13.09
C LYS A 230 32.72 -55.34 -13.89
N GLN A 231 32.45 -55.38 -15.19
CA GLN A 231 32.92 -56.47 -16.06
C GLN A 231 34.45 -56.55 -16.09
N LEU A 232 35.14 -55.41 -16.16
CA LEU A 232 36.60 -55.36 -16.11
C LEU A 232 37.14 -55.87 -14.77
N GLN A 233 36.56 -55.44 -13.64
CA GLN A 233 36.92 -55.94 -12.31
C GLN A 233 36.68 -57.44 -12.18
N GLN A 234 35.54 -57.95 -12.66
CA GLN A 234 35.25 -59.38 -12.67
C GLN A 234 36.27 -60.16 -13.51
N ARG A 235 36.62 -59.68 -14.72
CA ARG A 235 37.68 -60.29 -15.53
C ARG A 235 39.05 -60.22 -14.85
N GLN A 236 39.37 -59.12 -14.18
CA GLN A 236 40.61 -58.98 -13.44
C GLN A 236 40.69 -59.98 -12.27
N GLN A 237 39.60 -60.17 -11.53
CA GLN A 237 39.50 -61.19 -10.48
C GLN A 237 39.61 -62.62 -11.06
N GLN A 238 38.93 -62.91 -12.17
CA GLN A 238 39.06 -64.19 -12.87
C GLN A 238 40.50 -64.44 -13.32
N HIS A 239 41.17 -63.44 -13.89
CA HIS A 239 42.58 -63.55 -14.26
C HIS A 239 43.51 -63.74 -13.05
N GLN A 240 43.22 -63.10 -11.90
CA GLN A 240 43.95 -63.33 -10.65
C GLN A 240 43.76 -64.77 -10.16
N GLN A 241 42.53 -65.27 -10.11
CA GLN A 241 42.23 -66.66 -9.73
C GLN A 241 42.91 -67.67 -10.68
N GLN A 242 42.88 -67.42 -11.99
CA GLN A 242 43.59 -68.25 -12.96
C GLN A 242 45.11 -68.20 -12.77
N ARG A 243 45.68 -67.03 -12.45
CA ARG A 243 47.10 -66.90 -12.13
C ARG A 243 47.47 -67.65 -10.85
N GLU A 244 46.64 -67.59 -9.82
CA GLU A 244 46.84 -68.34 -8.58
C GLU A 244 46.71 -69.85 -8.81
N ALA A 245 45.73 -70.29 -9.60
CA ALA A 245 45.57 -71.70 -9.98
C ALA A 245 46.78 -72.20 -10.78
N THR A 246 47.22 -71.46 -11.79
CA THR A 246 48.42 -71.81 -12.56
C THR A 246 49.70 -71.77 -11.73
N ALA A 247 49.82 -70.84 -10.77
CA ALA A 247 50.93 -70.83 -9.82
C ALA A 247 50.89 -72.05 -8.90
N ASN A 248 49.72 -72.43 -8.38
CA ASN A 248 49.54 -73.62 -7.55
C ASN A 248 49.81 -74.92 -8.33
N ASP A 249 49.35 -75.01 -9.58
CA ASP A 249 49.62 -76.14 -10.48
C ASP A 249 51.11 -76.21 -10.85
N SER A 250 51.76 -75.07 -11.07
CA SER A 250 53.20 -75.03 -11.30
C SER A 250 53.96 -75.49 -10.05
N GLY A 251 53.57 -75.04 -8.85
CA GLY A 251 54.18 -75.44 -7.59
C GLY A 251 53.93 -76.90 -7.23
N SER A 252 52.74 -77.45 -7.54
CA SER A 252 52.45 -78.88 -7.36
C SER A 252 53.22 -79.72 -8.37
N SER A 253 53.33 -79.27 -9.62
CA SER A 253 54.17 -79.91 -10.64
C SER A 253 55.64 -79.91 -10.24
N GLU A 254 56.17 -78.80 -9.70
CA GLU A 254 57.54 -78.73 -9.18
C GLU A 254 57.77 -79.67 -7.99
N ARG A 255 56.83 -79.75 -7.04
CA ARG A 255 56.91 -80.71 -5.93
C ARG A 255 56.89 -82.16 -6.43
N LEU A 256 55.99 -82.49 -7.34
CA LEU A 256 55.92 -83.82 -7.96
C LEU A 256 57.21 -84.13 -8.73
N ARG A 257 57.80 -83.15 -9.44
CA ARG A 257 59.10 -83.32 -10.10
C ARG A 257 60.21 -83.62 -9.10
N GLN A 258 60.27 -82.89 -7.98
CA GLN A 258 61.24 -83.15 -6.91
C GLN A 258 61.06 -84.52 -6.26
N GLU A 259 59.81 -84.96 -6.05
CA GLU A 259 59.51 -86.31 -5.56
C GLU A 259 59.93 -87.39 -6.55
N VAL A 260 59.65 -87.20 -7.84
CA VAL A 260 60.11 -88.10 -8.91
C VAL A 260 61.63 -88.16 -8.94
N GLU A 261 62.33 -87.02 -8.85
CA GLU A 261 63.80 -86.99 -8.79
C GLU A 261 64.35 -87.66 -7.52
N ARG A 262 63.70 -87.47 -6.36
CA ARG A 262 64.05 -88.14 -5.12
C ARG A 262 63.86 -89.64 -5.23
N LEU A 263 62.74 -90.10 -5.76
CA LEU A 263 62.45 -91.52 -5.96
C LEU A 263 63.40 -92.14 -6.99
N ARG A 264 63.73 -91.43 -8.07
CA ARG A 264 64.77 -91.86 -9.02
C ARG A 264 66.13 -91.98 -8.35
N ARG A 265 66.55 -91.01 -7.54
CA ARG A 265 67.80 -91.10 -6.77
C ARG A 265 67.78 -92.28 -5.81
N HIS A 266 66.69 -92.45 -5.05
CA HIS A 266 66.59 -93.59 -4.14
C HIS A 266 66.60 -94.93 -4.87
N LEU A 267 65.90 -95.06 -6.00
CA LEU A 267 65.95 -96.27 -6.82
C LEU A 267 67.35 -96.53 -7.35
N MET A 268 68.05 -95.50 -7.84
CA MET A 268 69.46 -95.63 -8.25
C MET A 268 70.35 -96.05 -7.07
N GLU A 269 70.21 -95.43 -5.89
CA GLU A 269 70.95 -95.82 -4.67
C GLU A 269 70.67 -97.27 -4.28
N VAL A 270 69.41 -97.72 -4.40
CA VAL A 270 69.01 -99.09 -4.09
C VAL A 270 69.55 -100.08 -5.15
N GLU A 271 69.48 -99.74 -6.43
CA GLU A 271 70.08 -100.54 -7.51
C GLU A 271 71.62 -100.60 -7.38
N GLU A 272 72.26 -99.48 -7.06
CA GLU A 272 73.69 -99.39 -6.74
C GLU A 272 74.04 -100.24 -5.51
N SER A 273 73.23 -100.20 -4.45
CA SER A 273 73.47 -101.05 -3.27
C SER A 273 73.25 -102.53 -3.57
N TYR A 274 72.20 -102.89 -4.32
CA TYR A 274 71.95 -104.28 -4.72
C TYR A 274 73.05 -104.80 -5.65
N THR A 275 73.52 -104.00 -6.61
CA THR A 275 74.63 -104.39 -7.48
C THR A 275 75.95 -104.49 -6.72
N ALA A 276 76.23 -103.58 -5.78
CA ALA A 276 77.38 -103.68 -4.89
C ALA A 276 77.32 -104.92 -3.99
N GLU A 277 76.16 -105.24 -3.41
CA GLU A 277 75.94 -106.45 -2.62
C GLU A 277 76.08 -107.72 -3.45
N LEU A 278 75.57 -107.74 -4.68
CA LEU A 278 75.72 -108.87 -5.60
C LEU A 278 77.19 -109.09 -5.97
N LEU A 279 77.93 -108.02 -6.31
CA LEU A 279 79.37 -108.09 -6.58
C LEU A 279 80.17 -108.55 -5.35
N ALA A 280 79.82 -108.05 -4.16
CA ALA A 280 80.42 -108.50 -2.90
C ALA A 280 80.16 -110.00 -2.67
N ALA A 281 78.92 -110.46 -2.88
CA ALA A 281 78.55 -111.87 -2.77
C ALA A 281 79.29 -112.74 -3.81
N GLU A 282 79.42 -112.29 -5.06
CA GLU A 282 80.20 -112.96 -6.10
C GLU A 282 81.68 -113.05 -5.72
N SER A 283 82.27 -111.97 -5.21
CA SER A 283 83.67 -111.96 -4.75
C SER A 283 83.89 -112.93 -3.59
N ALA A 284 82.97 -112.98 -2.62
CA ALA A 284 83.01 -113.94 -1.52
C ALA A 284 82.82 -115.38 -2.00
N GLN A 285 81.92 -115.62 -2.98
CA GLN A 285 81.78 -116.93 -3.61
C GLN A 285 83.06 -117.34 -4.36
N GLN A 286 83.71 -116.40 -5.06
CA GLN A 286 84.95 -116.66 -5.78
C GLN A 286 86.10 -116.94 -4.81
N GLU A 287 86.17 -116.21 -3.68
CA GLU A 287 87.10 -116.49 -2.60
C GLU A 287 86.85 -117.88 -2.00
N LEU A 288 85.60 -118.23 -1.67
CA LEU A 288 85.24 -119.57 -1.19
C LEU A 288 85.54 -120.67 -2.20
N LYS A 289 85.29 -120.45 -3.49
CA LYS A 289 85.67 -121.37 -4.57
C LYS A 289 87.19 -121.54 -4.64
N SER A 290 87.96 -120.46 -4.51
CA SER A 290 89.43 -120.54 -4.48
C SER A 290 89.95 -121.27 -3.23
N ARG A 291 89.33 -121.04 -2.06
CA ARG A 291 89.62 -121.77 -0.82
C ARG A 291 89.25 -123.23 -0.96
N LEU A 292 88.13 -123.56 -1.61
CA LEU A 292 87.74 -124.94 -1.92
C LEU A 292 88.76 -125.59 -2.86
N GLN A 293 89.18 -124.93 -3.94
CA GLN A 293 90.22 -125.46 -4.83
C GLN A 293 91.55 -125.67 -4.10
N GLN A 294 91.94 -124.75 -3.22
CA GLN A 294 93.12 -124.93 -2.36
C GLN A 294 92.95 -126.12 -1.39
N LEU A 295 91.78 -126.23 -0.75
CA LEU A 295 91.46 -127.34 0.13
C LEU A 295 91.41 -128.67 -0.62
N GLU A 296 90.83 -128.71 -1.82
CA GLU A 296 90.83 -129.87 -2.71
C GLU A 296 92.25 -130.23 -3.16
N ALA A 297 93.12 -129.27 -3.43
CA ALA A 297 94.53 -129.54 -3.72
C ALA A 297 95.27 -130.11 -2.49
N THR A 298 95.01 -129.57 -1.29
CA THR A 298 95.57 -130.12 -0.05
C THR A 298 94.93 -131.46 0.34
N ALA A 299 93.67 -131.69 0.02
CA ALA A 299 92.98 -132.97 0.21
C ALA A 299 93.44 -134.00 -0.83
N GLY A 300 93.83 -133.56 -2.03
CA GLY A 300 94.58 -134.38 -2.98
C GLY A 300 95.95 -134.83 -2.45
N SER A 301 96.52 -134.11 -1.47
CA SER A 301 97.69 -134.59 -0.70
C SER A 301 97.33 -135.52 0.47
N ALA A 302 96.04 -135.72 0.78
CA ALA A 302 95.58 -136.60 1.85
C ALA A 302 95.79 -138.11 1.56
N ASP A 303 96.19 -138.50 0.35
CA ASP A 303 96.69 -139.86 0.08
C ASP A 303 97.90 -140.22 0.98
N SER A 304 98.66 -139.24 1.47
CA SER A 304 99.71 -139.49 2.48
C SER A 304 99.17 -139.76 3.88
N THR A 305 97.96 -139.27 4.21
CA THR A 305 97.31 -139.52 5.50
C THR A 305 96.66 -140.90 5.58
N GLY A 306 96.22 -141.48 4.45
CA GLY A 306 95.79 -142.89 4.41
C GLY A 306 96.89 -143.87 4.85
N GLN A 307 98.15 -143.59 4.49
CA GLN A 307 99.31 -144.37 4.91
C GLN A 307 99.60 -144.20 6.42
N GLN A 308 99.43 -142.98 6.95
CA GLN A 308 99.61 -142.69 8.38
C GLN A 308 98.48 -143.28 9.26
N VAL A 309 97.22 -143.25 8.80
CA VAL A 309 96.07 -143.87 9.48
C VAL A 309 96.25 -145.38 9.58
N HIS A 310 96.75 -146.05 8.54
CA HIS A 310 97.01 -147.50 8.60
C HIS A 310 98.07 -147.86 9.66
N THR A 311 99.11 -147.02 9.79
CA THR A 311 100.18 -147.22 10.79
C THR A 311 99.66 -146.96 12.22
N LEU A 312 98.85 -145.91 12.41
CA LEU A 312 98.19 -145.64 13.70
C LEU A 312 97.15 -146.70 14.07
N GLN A 313 96.48 -147.31 13.09
CA GLN A 313 95.50 -148.36 13.33
C GLN A 313 96.17 -149.65 13.84
N MET A 314 97.36 -149.99 13.33
CA MET A 314 98.21 -151.07 13.85
C MET A 314 98.70 -150.82 15.29
N TYR A 315 99.09 -149.57 15.62
CA TYR A 315 99.47 -149.21 17.00
C TYR A 315 98.27 -149.24 17.96
N LEU A 316 97.11 -148.74 17.54
CA LEU A 316 95.89 -148.75 18.37
C LEU A 316 95.38 -150.16 18.64
N SER A 317 95.51 -151.12 17.71
CA SER A 317 95.16 -152.52 18.00
C SER A 317 96.09 -153.12 19.04
N ALA A 318 97.40 -152.89 18.94
CA ALA A 318 98.36 -153.38 19.94
C ALA A 318 98.10 -152.79 21.34
N VAL A 319 97.82 -151.48 21.41
CA VAL A 319 97.47 -150.79 22.68
C VAL A 319 96.14 -151.27 23.24
N ARG A 320 95.14 -151.59 22.39
CA ARG A 320 93.86 -152.17 22.85
C ARG A 320 94.08 -153.54 23.49
N ASP A 321 94.91 -154.39 22.90
CA ASP A 321 95.20 -155.72 23.46
C ASP A 321 95.97 -155.62 24.80
N GLU A 322 96.90 -154.67 24.94
CA GLU A 322 97.57 -154.38 26.21
C GLU A 322 96.61 -153.80 27.26
N ARG A 323 95.75 -152.84 26.87
CA ARG A 323 94.72 -152.28 27.73
C ARG A 323 93.77 -153.36 28.23
N ASP A 324 93.36 -154.29 27.38
CA ASP A 324 92.39 -155.32 27.77
C ASP A 324 93.02 -156.33 28.76
N ARG A 325 94.32 -156.64 28.63
CA ARG A 325 95.08 -157.35 29.69
C ARG A 325 95.18 -156.55 30.99
N ALA A 326 95.48 -155.25 30.91
CA ALA A 326 95.57 -154.38 32.08
C ALA A 326 94.21 -154.20 32.78
N LEU A 327 93.11 -154.07 32.04
CA LEU A 327 91.76 -153.99 32.59
C LEU A 327 91.34 -155.29 33.28
N ALA A 328 91.78 -156.45 32.79
CA ALA A 328 91.56 -157.71 33.50
C ALA A 328 92.28 -157.72 34.87
N GLN A 329 93.51 -157.19 34.94
CA GLN A 329 94.27 -157.04 36.19
C GLN A 329 93.66 -155.96 37.12
N VAL A 330 93.20 -154.83 36.59
CA VAL A 330 92.52 -153.80 37.39
C VAL A 330 91.22 -154.33 37.96
N LYS A 331 90.45 -155.14 37.20
CA LYS A 331 89.22 -155.76 37.72
C LYS A 331 89.48 -156.78 38.82
N SER A 332 90.64 -157.42 38.88
CA SER A 332 90.99 -158.27 40.04
C SER A 332 91.36 -157.41 41.25
N LEU A 333 92.23 -156.40 41.07
CA LEU A 333 92.63 -155.49 42.15
C LEU A 333 91.48 -154.64 42.69
N ALA A 334 90.54 -154.21 41.84
CA ALA A 334 89.37 -153.44 42.27
C ALA A 334 88.44 -154.24 43.20
N ARG A 335 88.34 -155.57 43.00
CA ARG A 335 87.60 -156.44 43.93
C ARG A 335 88.29 -156.48 45.30
N GLU A 336 89.62 -156.54 45.33
CA GLU A 336 90.40 -156.47 46.57
C GLU A 336 90.28 -155.10 47.28
N LEU A 337 90.24 -154.00 46.50
CA LEU A 337 90.07 -152.65 47.04
C LEU A 337 88.66 -152.41 47.59
N ASP A 338 87.60 -152.91 46.94
CA ASP A 338 86.23 -152.73 47.43
C ASP A 338 85.99 -153.46 48.76
N ASP A 339 86.60 -154.63 48.95
CA ASP A 339 86.59 -155.32 50.24
C ASP A 339 87.32 -154.49 51.32
N SER A 340 88.39 -153.79 50.94
CA SER A 340 89.10 -152.84 51.83
C SER A 340 88.35 -151.52 52.05
N ARG A 341 87.57 -151.03 51.08
CA ARG A 341 86.75 -149.81 51.23
C ARG A 341 85.53 -150.04 52.11
N ARG A 342 84.92 -151.22 52.03
CA ARG A 342 83.82 -151.60 52.93
C ARG A 342 84.28 -151.61 54.38
N SER A 343 85.54 -151.99 54.66
CA SER A 343 86.09 -151.90 56.02
C SER A 343 86.38 -150.45 56.44
N ALA A 344 86.79 -149.56 55.53
CA ALA A 344 87.05 -148.14 55.82
C ALA A 344 85.77 -147.27 55.96
N ALA A 345 84.72 -147.54 55.19
CA ALA A 345 83.46 -146.79 55.26
C ALA A 345 82.74 -146.94 56.61
N ASN A 346 82.90 -148.09 57.29
CA ASN A 346 82.44 -148.28 58.66
C ASN A 346 83.12 -147.34 59.67
N LEU A 347 84.36 -146.89 59.39
CA LEU A 347 85.10 -145.99 60.28
C LEU A 347 84.77 -144.50 60.03
N GLN A 348 84.29 -144.13 58.85
CA GLN A 348 84.12 -142.72 58.47
C GLN A 348 82.76 -142.11 58.82
N MET A 349 81.70 -142.91 58.98
CA MET A 349 80.41 -142.44 59.50
C MET A 349 80.50 -141.87 60.93
N VAL A 350 81.56 -142.22 61.67
CA VAL A 350 81.88 -141.68 63.00
C VAL A 350 82.38 -140.23 62.92
N LEU A 351 82.96 -139.81 61.79
CA LEU A 351 83.51 -138.47 61.59
C LEU A 351 82.49 -137.45 61.04
N ASP A 352 81.35 -137.94 60.52
CA ASP A 352 80.22 -137.14 60.02
C ASP A 352 79.48 -136.36 61.13
N LYS A 353 79.91 -136.46 62.40
CA LYS A 353 79.24 -135.79 63.53
C LYS A 353 79.79 -134.42 63.89
N PHE A 354 80.88 -133.94 63.28
CA PHE A 354 81.56 -132.79 63.88
C PHE A 354 81.23 -131.40 63.34
N GLN A 355 81.17 -131.08 62.04
CA GLN A 355 81.29 -129.64 61.67
C GLN A 355 80.53 -129.23 60.39
N ASN A 356 79.51 -128.39 60.60
CA ASN A 356 78.61 -127.67 59.67
C ASN A 356 79.03 -126.14 59.71
N PRO A 357 78.32 -125.12 59.17
CA PRO A 357 77.89 -124.72 57.80
C PRO A 357 78.06 -123.19 57.44
N GLY A 358 77.85 -122.76 56.17
CA GLY A 358 76.93 -121.64 55.77
C GLY A 358 77.34 -120.15 55.44
N ALA A 359 76.71 -119.60 54.37
CA ALA A 359 76.26 -118.19 54.04
C ALA A 359 77.18 -117.24 53.21
N ALA A 360 76.77 -116.29 52.34
CA ALA A 360 75.50 -115.55 52.08
C ALA A 360 75.55 -114.78 50.71
N ALA A 361 74.42 -114.26 50.20
CA ALA A 361 74.39 -113.14 49.23
C ALA A 361 73.03 -112.39 49.22
N SER A 362 73.07 -111.04 49.22
CA SER A 362 72.44 -110.12 48.24
C SER A 362 71.92 -108.78 48.83
N SER A 363 72.29 -107.67 48.19
CA SER A 363 71.74 -106.31 48.35
C SER A 363 71.61 -105.63 46.98
N SER A 364 70.46 -105.03 46.66
CA SER A 364 70.22 -104.24 45.45
C SER A 364 69.34 -103.02 45.71
N ALA A 365 69.57 -101.98 44.88
CA ALA A 365 68.63 -100.93 44.42
C ALA A 365 68.75 -99.54 45.07
N LEU A 366 69.12 -98.55 44.24
CA LEU A 366 68.57 -97.18 44.12
C LEU A 366 69.42 -96.39 43.10
N ASP A 367 68.84 -96.01 41.93
CA ASP A 367 69.17 -94.79 41.16
C ASP A 367 68.46 -94.76 39.78
N GLN A 368 67.49 -93.85 39.57
CA GLN A 368 67.00 -93.32 38.27
C GLN A 368 65.82 -92.33 38.46
N SER A 369 66.03 -90.99 38.37
CA SER A 369 65.00 -89.96 38.04
C SER A 369 65.57 -88.51 38.00
N ALA A 370 66.16 -88.04 36.89
CA ALA A 370 66.68 -86.67 36.80
C ALA A 370 66.79 -86.02 35.39
N ALA A 371 65.94 -86.34 34.41
CA ALA A 371 66.07 -85.76 33.05
C ALA A 371 64.73 -85.38 32.37
N ALA A 372 64.14 -84.23 32.72
CA ALA A 372 63.08 -83.56 31.94
C ALA A 372 62.94 -82.06 32.33
N ALA A 373 63.64 -81.14 31.64
CA ALA A 373 63.61 -79.70 31.94
C ALA A 373 63.52 -78.70 30.75
N PRO A 374 63.82 -79.00 29.47
CA PRO A 374 63.83 -77.94 28.43
C PRO A 374 62.50 -77.72 27.66
N ALA A 375 61.48 -78.56 27.79
CA ALA A 375 60.23 -78.45 27.00
C ALA A 375 59.16 -77.50 27.58
N ALA A 376 59.31 -77.05 28.84
CA ALA A 376 58.32 -76.18 29.51
C ALA A 376 58.55 -74.68 29.25
N SER A 377 59.73 -74.27 28.77
CA SER A 377 60.07 -72.85 28.54
C SER A 377 59.45 -72.31 27.24
N THR A 378 59.57 -73.04 26.14
CA THR A 378 59.09 -72.61 24.81
C THR A 378 57.57 -72.43 24.75
N ARG A 379 56.82 -73.31 25.43
CA ARG A 379 55.35 -73.23 25.52
C ARG A 379 54.87 -71.99 26.29
N ASN A 380 55.63 -71.54 27.29
CA ASN A 380 55.28 -70.33 28.06
C ASN A 380 55.49 -69.04 27.25
N ASP A 381 56.48 -69.00 26.36
CA ASP A 381 56.75 -67.84 25.52
C ASP A 381 55.72 -67.67 24.40
N GLU A 382 55.23 -68.77 23.81
CA GLU A 382 54.11 -68.73 22.85
C GLU A 382 52.82 -68.21 23.50
N ILE A 383 52.50 -68.68 24.72
CA ILE A 383 51.32 -68.21 25.47
C ILE A 383 51.40 -66.70 25.76
N ARG A 384 52.59 -66.17 26.04
CA ARG A 384 52.80 -64.72 26.21
C ARG A 384 52.56 -63.95 24.91
N ALA A 385 53.10 -64.42 23.78
CA ALA A 385 52.90 -63.78 22.48
C ALA A 385 51.41 -63.74 22.08
N TYR A 386 50.63 -64.78 22.39
CA TYR A 386 49.18 -64.77 22.17
C TYR A 386 48.44 -63.77 23.07
N ARG A 387 48.82 -63.67 24.35
CA ARG A 387 48.23 -62.67 25.27
C ARG A 387 48.53 -61.24 24.85
N ASP A 388 49.75 -60.97 24.37
CA ASP A 388 50.12 -59.64 23.88
C ASP A 388 49.37 -59.28 22.60
N ARG A 389 49.13 -60.24 21.69
CA ARG A 389 48.29 -60.03 20.50
C ARG A 389 46.83 -59.78 20.87
N ALA A 390 46.28 -60.51 21.85
CA ALA A 390 44.93 -60.29 22.36
C ALA A 390 44.78 -58.91 23.01
N ALA A 391 45.74 -58.48 23.84
CA ALA A 391 45.74 -57.17 24.46
C ALA A 391 45.80 -56.01 23.43
N ARG A 392 46.57 -56.17 22.35
CA ARG A 392 46.61 -55.18 21.25
C ARG A 392 45.28 -55.10 20.51
N ALA A 393 44.64 -56.23 20.24
CA ALA A 393 43.32 -56.26 19.60
C ALA A 393 42.23 -55.60 20.48
N GLU A 394 42.28 -55.82 21.79
CA GLU A 394 41.37 -55.16 22.74
C GLU A 394 41.60 -53.64 22.81
N ALA A 395 42.86 -53.19 22.77
CA ALA A 395 43.21 -51.77 22.74
C ALA A 395 42.69 -51.07 21.47
N GLU A 396 42.85 -51.69 20.29
CA GLU A 396 42.29 -51.17 19.03
C GLU A 396 40.76 -51.16 19.05
N ARG A 397 40.13 -52.21 19.60
CA ARG A 397 38.66 -52.23 19.75
C ARG A 397 38.17 -51.08 20.64
N LEU A 398 38.88 -50.79 21.73
CA LEU A 398 38.54 -49.70 22.63
C LEU A 398 38.77 -48.33 21.99
N ARG A 399 39.81 -48.20 21.17
CA ARG A 399 40.06 -46.98 20.37
C ARG A 399 38.93 -46.72 19.37
N LEU A 400 38.57 -47.73 18.58
CA LEU A 400 37.47 -47.63 17.62
C LEU A 400 36.13 -47.36 18.30
N ALA A 401 35.88 -47.95 19.47
CA ALA A 401 34.68 -47.67 20.24
C ALA A 401 34.60 -46.18 20.66
N ARG A 402 35.71 -45.59 21.11
CA ARG A 402 35.78 -44.16 21.45
C ARG A 402 35.60 -43.28 20.23
N GLU A 403 36.19 -43.64 19.09
CA GLU A 403 36.02 -42.91 17.83
C GLU A 403 34.55 -42.96 17.37
N LEU A 404 33.87 -44.10 17.49
CA LEU A 404 32.44 -44.23 17.20
C LEU A 404 31.57 -43.41 18.17
N GLU A 405 31.89 -43.39 19.46
CA GLU A 405 31.19 -42.55 20.43
C GLU A 405 31.37 -41.05 20.13
N ALA A 406 32.59 -40.64 19.76
CA ALA A 406 32.86 -39.26 19.34
C ALA A 406 32.07 -38.88 18.07
N CYS A 407 32.05 -39.75 17.05
CA CYS A 407 31.25 -39.53 15.84
C CYS A 407 29.75 -39.48 16.15
N ARG A 408 29.25 -40.33 17.06
CA ARG A 408 27.85 -40.30 17.50
C ARG A 408 27.51 -39.01 18.24
N ALA A 409 28.40 -38.52 19.09
CA ALA A 409 28.23 -37.24 19.77
C ALA A 409 28.18 -36.08 18.78
N GLN A 410 29.07 -36.05 17.77
CA GLN A 410 29.04 -35.06 16.70
C GLN A 410 27.76 -35.12 15.87
N LEU A 411 27.26 -36.32 15.56
CA LEU A 411 25.98 -36.48 14.88
C LEU A 411 24.81 -35.96 15.72
N ALA A 412 24.79 -36.24 17.03
CA ALA A 412 23.78 -35.70 17.94
C ALA A 412 23.82 -34.17 18.02
N GLU A 413 25.01 -33.59 18.15
CA GLU A 413 25.20 -32.13 18.15
C GLU A 413 24.74 -31.50 16.82
N SER A 414 25.07 -32.12 15.69
CA SER A 414 24.60 -31.65 14.37
C SER A 414 23.08 -31.78 14.22
N ALA A 415 22.47 -32.83 14.77
CA ALA A 415 21.03 -33.02 14.75
C ALA A 415 20.32 -31.96 15.62
N GLU A 416 20.87 -31.62 16.79
CA GLU A 416 20.38 -30.53 17.62
C GLU A 416 20.55 -29.17 16.95
N ALA A 417 21.67 -28.92 16.27
CA ALA A 417 21.90 -27.71 15.49
C ALA A 417 20.90 -27.58 14.33
N VAL A 418 20.59 -28.68 13.64
CA VAL A 418 19.55 -28.72 12.60
C VAL A 418 18.16 -28.50 13.19
N ALA A 419 17.84 -29.09 14.34
CA ALA A 419 16.57 -28.84 15.03
C ALA A 419 16.45 -27.38 15.49
N ALA A 420 17.54 -26.77 15.96
CA ALA A 420 17.59 -25.36 16.30
C ALA A 420 17.42 -24.46 15.06
N ALA A 421 18.08 -24.80 13.94
CA ALA A 421 17.89 -24.13 12.66
C ALA A 421 16.44 -24.25 12.16
N GLY A 422 15.81 -25.42 12.32
CA GLY A 422 14.40 -25.63 12.01
C GLY A 422 13.45 -24.77 12.86
N ARG A 423 13.73 -24.61 14.17
CA ARG A 423 12.98 -23.68 15.03
C ARG A 423 13.14 -22.22 14.61
N LEU A 424 14.34 -21.81 14.21
CA LEU A 424 14.60 -20.47 13.71
C LEU A 424 13.93 -20.22 12.35
N ALA A 425 13.90 -21.23 11.47
CA ALA A 425 13.16 -21.15 10.21
C ALA A 425 11.66 -20.99 10.45
N ALA A 426 11.06 -21.78 11.35
CA ALA A 426 9.65 -21.62 11.73
C ALA A 426 9.36 -20.24 12.35
N ALA A 427 10.28 -19.70 13.16
CA ALA A 427 10.15 -18.34 13.68
C ALA A 427 10.26 -17.27 12.57
N ALA A 428 11.13 -17.48 11.59
CA ALA A 428 11.23 -16.60 10.42
C ALA A 428 9.94 -16.62 9.59
N ASP A 429 9.34 -17.79 9.36
CA ASP A 429 8.06 -17.92 8.68
C ASP A 429 6.95 -17.13 9.40
N THR A 430 6.90 -17.22 10.75
CA THR A 430 5.93 -16.42 11.52
C THR A 430 6.17 -14.92 11.41
N HIS A 431 7.44 -14.48 11.35
CA HIS A 431 7.77 -13.07 11.17
C HIS A 431 7.47 -12.57 9.75
N ASP A 432 7.64 -13.41 8.73
CA ASP A 432 7.25 -13.09 7.36
C ASP A 432 5.73 -12.99 7.22
N ASP A 433 4.96 -13.84 7.90
CA ASP A 433 3.50 -13.73 8.01
C ASP A 433 3.07 -12.44 8.73
N GLU A 434 3.71 -12.10 9.85
CA GLU A 434 3.49 -10.82 10.56
C GLU A 434 3.82 -9.62 9.67
N ARG A 435 4.92 -9.68 8.92
CA ARG A 435 5.33 -8.64 7.98
C ARG A 435 4.33 -8.51 6.83
N ALA A 436 3.81 -9.61 6.30
CA ALA A 436 2.79 -9.60 5.26
C ALA A 436 1.50 -8.94 5.76
N LYS A 437 1.08 -9.24 7.00
CA LYS A 437 -0.07 -8.57 7.65
C LYS A 437 0.16 -7.08 7.83
N LEU A 438 1.30 -6.66 8.39
CA LEU A 438 1.63 -5.25 8.55
C LEU A 438 1.70 -4.49 7.22
N LEU A 439 2.17 -5.13 6.15
CA LEU A 439 2.16 -4.54 4.81
C LEU A 439 0.75 -4.39 4.25
N ALA A 440 -0.14 -5.35 4.50
CA ALA A 440 -1.55 -5.26 4.13
C ALA A 440 -2.27 -4.13 4.90
N ASP A 441 -2.04 -4.05 6.22
CA ASP A 441 -2.60 -2.98 7.06
C ASP A 441 -2.09 -1.60 6.63
N ALA A 442 -0.80 -1.48 6.29
CA ALA A 442 -0.22 -0.24 5.78
C ALA A 442 -0.79 0.14 4.39
N ALA A 443 -1.14 -0.83 3.55
CA ALA A 443 -1.79 -0.58 2.28
C ALA A 443 -3.23 -0.09 2.48
N ALA A 444 -4.00 -0.74 3.37
CA ALA A 444 -5.35 -0.32 3.72
C ALA A 444 -5.38 1.09 4.33
N ALA A 445 -4.47 1.40 5.26
CA ALA A 445 -4.36 2.73 5.84
C ALA A 445 -3.97 3.81 4.81
N ARG A 446 -3.18 3.47 3.78
CA ARG A 446 -2.87 4.39 2.68
C ARG A 446 -4.07 4.64 1.76
N GLU A 447 -4.88 3.62 1.50
CA GLU A 447 -6.11 3.75 0.73
C GLU A 447 -7.13 4.63 1.47
N GLU A 448 -7.31 4.40 2.77
CA GLU A 448 -8.17 5.23 3.62
C GLU A 448 -7.66 6.68 3.70
N ALA A 449 -6.35 6.88 3.85
CA ALA A 449 -5.74 8.21 3.82
C ALA A 449 -5.89 8.90 2.46
N ALA A 450 -5.84 8.15 1.35
CA ALA A 450 -6.08 8.68 0.01
C ALA A 450 -7.55 9.06 -0.18
N ALA A 451 -8.49 8.24 0.30
CA ALA A 451 -9.92 8.54 0.28
C ALA A 451 -10.25 9.79 1.13
N ALA A 452 -9.69 9.88 2.34
CA ALA A 452 -9.84 11.07 3.19
C ALA A 452 -9.18 12.32 2.57
N ALA A 453 -8.05 12.18 1.88
CA ALA A 453 -7.42 13.28 1.18
C ALA A 453 -8.27 13.78 0.00
N GLU A 454 -8.92 12.88 -0.75
CA GLU A 454 -9.88 13.25 -1.80
C GLU A 454 -11.14 13.91 -1.22
N GLU A 455 -11.65 13.45 -0.08
CA GLU A 455 -12.78 14.09 0.62
C GLU A 455 -12.40 15.50 1.11
N ILE A 456 -11.21 15.67 1.71
CA ILE A 456 -10.68 16.99 2.08
C ILE A 456 -10.49 17.87 0.84
N ARG A 457 -10.07 17.31 -0.30
CA ARG A 457 -9.92 18.04 -1.56
C ARG A 457 -11.27 18.49 -2.11
N ALA A 458 -12.29 17.64 -2.03
CA ALA A 458 -13.67 17.96 -2.39
C ALA A 458 -14.25 19.06 -1.48
N LEU A 459 -14.02 18.98 -0.17
CA LEU A 459 -14.43 19.99 0.81
C LEU A 459 -13.68 21.33 0.61
N LYS A 460 -12.40 21.30 0.22
CA LYS A 460 -11.63 22.52 -0.14
C LYS A 460 -12.05 23.11 -1.49
N ALA A 461 -12.61 22.30 -2.41
CA ALA A 461 -13.18 22.76 -3.67
C ALA A 461 -14.61 23.32 -3.49
N GLY A 462 -15.30 22.95 -2.41
CA GLY A 462 -16.48 23.65 -1.91
C GLY A 462 -16.07 25.05 -1.44
N SER A 463 -16.39 26.05 -2.25
CA SER A 463 -16.08 27.45 -1.96
C SER A 463 -16.46 27.80 -0.52
N VAL A 464 -15.48 28.24 0.28
CA VAL A 464 -15.77 28.99 1.51
C VAL A 464 -16.76 30.07 1.12
N GLU A 465 -17.97 30.00 1.69
CA GLU A 465 -19.09 30.79 1.22
C GLU A 465 -18.70 32.27 1.20
N LYS A 466 -18.65 32.87 0.00
CA LYS A 466 -18.49 34.33 -0.19
C LYS A 466 -19.34 35.16 0.79
N PRO A 467 -20.58 34.78 1.16
CA PRO A 467 -21.33 35.50 2.19
C PRO A 467 -20.72 35.40 3.61
N LEU A 468 -20.08 34.30 3.98
CA LEU A 468 -19.44 34.13 5.29
C LEU A 468 -18.17 34.98 5.41
N ILE A 469 -17.30 34.98 4.38
CA ILE A 469 -16.13 35.88 4.33
C ILE A 469 -16.59 37.34 4.34
N ARG A 470 -17.64 37.66 3.57
CA ARG A 470 -18.22 39.01 3.55
C ARG A 470 -18.78 39.40 4.92
N SER A 471 -19.47 38.49 5.61
CA SER A 471 -20.01 38.71 6.97
C SER A 471 -18.91 38.91 8.00
N LEU A 472 -17.83 38.12 7.93
CA LEU A 472 -16.68 38.21 8.82
C LEU A 472 -15.93 39.54 8.65
N VAL A 473 -15.68 39.94 7.39
CA VAL A 473 -15.09 41.24 7.06
C VAL A 473 -16.00 42.39 7.48
N LEU A 474 -17.32 42.25 7.32
CA LEU A 474 -18.29 43.26 7.74
C LEU A 474 -18.31 43.45 9.26
N ALA A 475 -18.22 42.35 10.03
CA ALA A 475 -18.08 42.38 11.50
C ALA A 475 -16.76 43.07 11.91
N CYS A 476 -15.69 42.83 11.14
CA CYS A 476 -14.41 43.54 11.13
C CYS A 476 -14.55 45.07 11.13
N VAL A 477 -15.31 45.56 10.16
CA VAL A 477 -15.48 46.98 9.86
C VAL A 477 -16.44 47.65 10.85
N HIS A 478 -17.43 46.93 11.38
CA HIS A 478 -18.43 47.46 12.32
C HIS A 478 -18.01 47.37 13.80
N ALA A 479 -16.87 46.74 14.11
CA ALA A 479 -16.36 46.67 15.48
C ALA A 479 -15.84 48.05 15.98
N PRO A 480 -16.03 48.40 17.27
CA PRO A 480 -15.52 49.64 17.86
C PRO A 480 -13.99 49.76 17.71
N PRO A 481 -13.44 50.98 17.55
CA PRO A 481 -12.05 51.19 17.12
C PRO A 481 -10.99 50.57 18.05
N ALA A 482 -11.32 50.41 19.33
CA ALA A 482 -10.46 49.79 20.34
C ALA A 482 -10.36 48.25 20.22
N LYS A 483 -11.33 47.58 19.57
CA LYS A 483 -11.42 46.12 19.45
C LYS A 483 -11.22 45.60 18.02
N ARG A 484 -11.04 46.49 17.04
CA ARG A 484 -10.84 46.12 15.62
C ARG A 484 -9.60 45.25 15.41
N LEU A 485 -8.53 45.50 16.16
CA LEU A 485 -7.27 44.77 16.03
C LEU A 485 -7.38 43.34 16.60
N GLU A 486 -8.10 43.19 17.71
CA GLU A 486 -8.44 41.90 18.32
C GLU A 486 -9.41 41.12 17.42
N ALA A 487 -10.41 41.79 16.83
CA ALA A 487 -11.33 41.19 15.87
C ALA A 487 -10.62 40.77 14.56
N LEU A 488 -9.63 41.55 14.10
CA LEU A 488 -8.77 41.21 12.97
C LEU A 488 -7.88 39.99 13.26
N GLN A 489 -7.32 39.90 14.46
CA GLN A 489 -6.55 38.74 14.92
C GLN A 489 -7.41 37.47 14.97
N VAL A 490 -8.64 37.57 15.49
CA VAL A 490 -9.60 36.46 15.50
C VAL A 490 -9.99 36.05 14.07
N MET A 491 -10.22 37.01 13.16
CA MET A 491 -10.47 36.70 11.74
C MET A 491 -9.30 35.99 11.07
N ALA A 492 -8.08 36.45 11.30
CA ALA A 492 -6.88 35.87 10.73
C ALA A 492 -6.64 34.44 11.26
N HIS A 493 -6.92 34.20 12.54
CA HIS A 493 -6.89 32.87 13.13
C HIS A 493 -7.96 31.94 12.53
N CYS A 494 -9.19 32.44 12.35
CA CYS A 494 -10.27 31.71 11.67
C CYS A 494 -9.99 31.41 10.19
N LEU A 495 -9.20 32.25 9.52
CA LEU A 495 -8.77 32.06 8.13
C LEU A 495 -7.45 31.27 8.01
N GLY A 496 -6.87 30.83 9.13
CA GLY A 496 -5.61 30.07 9.17
C GLY A 496 -4.39 30.87 8.72
N VAL A 497 -4.46 32.21 8.72
CA VAL A 497 -3.34 33.10 8.41
C VAL A 497 -2.37 33.06 9.59
N SER A 498 -1.11 32.70 9.31
CA SER A 498 -0.10 32.55 10.34
C SER A 498 0.28 33.89 10.99
N ASP A 499 0.67 33.90 12.26
CA ASP A 499 1.10 35.11 12.97
C ASP A 499 2.27 35.85 12.29
N ALA A 500 3.05 35.13 11.47
CA ALA A 500 4.12 35.69 10.65
C ALA A 500 3.60 36.61 9.53
N ASP A 501 2.46 36.27 8.93
CA ASP A 501 1.84 37.06 7.85
C ASP A 501 1.14 38.31 8.42
N LEU A 502 0.54 38.20 9.61
CA LEU A 502 -0.04 39.33 10.37
C LEU A 502 1.01 40.36 10.80
N ALA A 503 2.20 39.90 11.22
CA ALA A 503 3.31 40.78 11.57
C ALA A 503 3.80 41.60 10.36
N SER A 504 3.82 40.99 9.17
CA SER A 504 4.27 41.66 7.93
C SER A 504 3.34 42.79 7.44
N ALA A 505 2.05 42.73 7.80
CA ALA A 505 1.05 43.73 7.39
C ALA A 505 0.93 44.93 8.35
N SER A 506 1.58 44.89 9.52
CA SER A 506 1.46 45.92 10.57
C SER A 506 2.59 46.96 10.60
N GLY A 507 3.50 46.97 9.63
CA GLY A 507 4.71 47.82 9.65
C GLY A 507 4.83 48.80 8.49
N GLY A 508 4.08 49.91 8.54
CA GLY A 508 4.30 51.06 7.66
C GLY A 508 5.34 52.02 8.23
N GLY A 509 6.50 52.12 7.57
CA GLY A 509 7.32 53.34 7.52
C GLY A 509 8.51 53.47 8.49
N VAL A 510 9.63 53.90 7.88
CA VAL A 510 10.80 54.61 8.46
C VAL A 510 12.04 53.77 8.85
N VAL A 511 12.94 53.69 7.88
CA VAL A 511 14.38 54.09 7.90
C VAL A 511 15.25 53.68 9.09
N GLY A 512 16.29 52.88 8.78
CA GLY A 512 17.68 53.22 9.16
C GLY A 512 18.45 52.22 10.03
N GLY A 513 19.36 51.43 9.44
CA GLY A 513 20.47 50.78 10.15
C GLY A 513 20.80 49.36 9.65
N PRO A 514 22.05 49.07 9.23
CA PRO A 514 22.36 47.86 8.47
C PRO A 514 22.66 46.68 9.40
N SER A 515 21.95 45.58 9.22
CA SER A 515 22.42 44.27 9.67
C SER A 515 22.15 43.26 8.56
N ALA A 516 23.23 42.89 7.89
CA ALA A 516 23.21 41.98 6.77
C ALA A 516 23.18 40.53 7.28
N VAL A 517 22.19 39.80 6.74
CA VAL A 517 22.19 38.36 6.43
C VAL A 517 22.45 37.36 7.57
N SER A 518 21.36 36.91 8.21
CA SER A 518 21.25 35.53 8.68
C SER A 518 19.86 34.98 8.36
N GLY A 519 19.67 34.63 7.10
CA GLY A 519 18.60 33.74 6.68
C GLY A 519 19.13 32.33 6.55
N VAL A 520 18.82 31.47 7.52
CA VAL A 520 18.62 30.02 7.31
C VAL A 520 17.53 29.54 8.27
N SER A 521 16.38 29.29 7.66
CA SER A 521 15.36 28.28 7.92
C SER A 521 15.40 27.49 9.23
N ALA A 522 14.26 27.53 9.93
CA ALA A 522 13.86 26.67 11.06
C ALA A 522 13.64 25.19 10.69
N ALA A 523 14.42 24.64 9.75
CA ALA A 523 14.39 23.22 9.35
C ALA A 523 15.53 22.39 9.98
N ASP A 524 16.60 23.03 10.48
CA ASP A 524 17.77 22.33 11.03
C ASP A 524 17.72 22.06 12.55
N ALA A 525 16.75 22.64 13.27
CA ALA A 525 16.58 22.38 14.70
C ALA A 525 15.97 20.98 15.00
N ALA A 526 15.21 20.40 14.07
CA ALA A 526 14.63 19.06 14.21
C ALA A 526 15.63 17.94 13.88
N ALA A 527 16.54 18.17 12.93
CA ALA A 527 17.57 17.19 12.56
C ALA A 527 18.70 17.08 13.61
N ALA A 528 18.97 18.14 14.36
CA ALA A 528 19.95 18.13 15.46
C ALA A 528 19.44 17.40 16.71
N ALA A 529 18.12 17.37 16.94
CA ALA A 529 17.50 16.60 18.03
C ALA A 529 17.49 15.09 17.76
N ALA A 530 17.21 14.68 16.51
CA ALA A 530 17.24 13.27 16.11
C ALA A 530 18.65 12.64 16.13
N LYS A 531 19.68 13.43 15.76
CA LYS A 531 21.09 12.98 15.84
C LYS A 531 21.60 12.88 17.27
N LYS A 532 21.07 13.68 18.20
CA LYS A 532 21.31 13.51 19.64
C LYS A 532 20.55 12.29 20.20
N SER A 533 19.30 12.06 19.77
CA SER A 533 18.47 10.93 20.23
C SER A 533 19.04 9.55 19.83
N LEU A 534 19.50 9.39 18.58
CA LEU A 534 20.10 8.13 18.12
C LEU A 534 21.49 7.91 18.73
N GLY A 535 22.28 8.98 18.87
CA GLY A 535 23.59 8.94 19.53
C GLY A 535 23.47 8.59 21.02
N GLU A 536 22.45 9.10 21.71
CA GLU A 536 22.16 8.74 23.11
C GLU A 536 21.72 7.28 23.25
N GLU A 537 20.92 6.77 22.31
CA GLU A 537 20.54 5.35 22.28
C GLU A 537 21.72 4.44 21.96
N PHE A 538 22.62 4.84 21.06
CA PHE A 538 23.83 4.10 20.76
C PHE A 538 24.81 4.11 21.94
N VAL A 539 24.90 5.22 22.67
CA VAL A 539 25.68 5.31 23.92
C VAL A 539 25.03 4.53 25.06
N LYS A 540 23.69 4.51 25.16
CA LYS A 540 22.94 3.64 26.11
C LYS A 540 23.05 2.16 25.76
N PHE A 541 23.14 1.81 24.49
CA PHE A 541 23.40 0.46 24.01
C PHE A 541 24.83 0.03 24.34
N LEU A 542 25.82 0.88 24.04
CA LEU A 542 27.21 0.66 24.43
C LEU A 542 27.37 0.58 25.95
N GLN A 543 26.68 1.40 26.75
CA GLN A 543 26.68 1.31 28.21
C GLN A 543 25.99 0.04 28.74
N ARG A 544 24.95 -0.47 28.04
CA ARG A 544 24.31 -1.75 28.36
C ARG A 544 25.20 -2.95 28.04
N GLU A 545 26.01 -2.85 26.99
CA GLU A 545 26.93 -3.92 26.57
C GLU A 545 28.28 -3.86 27.29
N SER A 546 28.74 -2.66 27.69
CA SER A 546 30.01 -2.45 28.40
C SER A 546 29.93 -2.68 29.92
N ALA A 547 28.77 -3.04 30.46
CA ALA A 547 28.67 -3.52 31.83
C ALA A 547 29.25 -4.96 31.88
N PRO A 548 30.28 -5.23 32.71
CA PRO A 548 30.91 -6.55 32.73
C PRO A 548 29.88 -7.61 33.12
N LYS A 549 29.60 -8.55 32.20
CA LYS A 549 28.80 -9.75 32.46
C LYS A 549 29.38 -10.45 33.69
N LYS A 550 28.57 -10.53 34.75
CA LYS A 550 28.86 -11.33 35.93
C LYS A 550 29.09 -12.77 35.44
N VAL A 551 30.34 -13.22 35.51
CA VAL A 551 30.76 -14.56 35.09
C VAL A 551 29.99 -15.57 35.94
N LEU A 552 29.03 -16.26 35.32
CA LEU A 552 28.51 -17.52 35.87
C LEU A 552 29.56 -18.59 35.57
N PRO A 553 30.01 -19.35 36.59
CA PRO A 553 31.10 -20.29 36.43
C PRO A 553 30.66 -21.48 35.57
N LEU A 554 31.39 -21.75 34.48
CA LEU A 554 31.32 -23.03 33.79
C LEU A 554 31.91 -24.13 34.70
N PRO A 555 31.27 -25.30 34.82
CA PRO A 555 31.86 -26.45 35.50
C PRO A 555 32.90 -27.11 34.60
N LEU A 556 34.17 -27.03 34.99
CA LEU A 556 35.20 -27.97 34.56
C LEU A 556 35.14 -29.22 35.45
N PRO A 557 35.35 -30.43 34.89
CA PRO A 557 35.38 -31.66 35.65
C PRO A 557 36.80 -31.97 36.13
N ALA A 558 36.97 -32.17 37.43
CA ALA A 558 38.01 -33.00 38.06
C ALA A 558 37.81 -32.99 39.59
N PRO A 559 38.38 -33.94 40.35
CA PRO A 559 38.39 -35.39 40.22
C PRO A 559 37.72 -36.05 41.47
N GLU A 560 37.74 -37.37 41.50
CA GLU A 560 37.33 -38.25 42.60
C GLU A 560 37.87 -37.82 43.98
N GLU A 561 37.08 -37.99 45.05
CA GLU A 561 37.42 -38.85 46.20
C GLU A 561 36.50 -38.63 47.42
N THR A 562 36.01 -39.76 47.95
CA THR A 562 35.72 -40.06 49.37
C THR A 562 34.53 -39.43 50.11
N ALA A 563 33.56 -40.31 50.36
CA ALA A 563 33.09 -40.73 51.68
C ALA A 563 32.10 -39.87 52.51
N ALA A 564 31.07 -40.59 52.98
CA ALA A 564 30.32 -40.42 54.24
C ALA A 564 29.39 -39.20 54.34
N ALA A 565 28.21 -39.24 54.96
CA ALA A 565 27.41 -40.29 55.56
C ALA A 565 26.03 -39.66 55.88
N ALA A 566 25.03 -40.53 56.01
CA ALA A 566 23.87 -40.38 56.91
C ALA A 566 22.86 -39.23 56.63
N ALA A 567 21.63 -39.59 56.24
CA ALA A 567 20.55 -39.94 57.17
C ALA A 567 19.16 -39.62 56.57
N ARG A 568 18.28 -40.65 56.60
CA ARG A 568 16.88 -40.63 57.09
C ARG A 568 15.91 -39.58 56.49
N SER A 569 14.62 -39.82 56.21
CA SER A 569 13.69 -40.94 56.32
C SER A 569 12.35 -40.41 55.79
N ARG A 570 11.57 -41.27 55.11
CA ARG A 570 10.09 -41.38 55.14
C ARG A 570 9.25 -40.11 54.82
N SER A 571 8.31 -40.15 53.87
CA SER A 571 7.01 -40.81 54.06
C SER A 571 6.01 -40.48 52.93
N ARG A 572 5.09 -41.44 52.71
CA ARG A 572 3.68 -41.34 52.29
C ARG A 572 3.29 -41.04 50.82
N SER A 573 2.85 -42.11 50.15
CA SER A 573 1.71 -42.20 49.20
C SER A 573 0.35 -41.93 49.92
N PRO A 574 -0.84 -41.78 49.28
CA PRO A 574 -1.50 -42.77 48.37
C PRO A 574 -2.43 -42.19 47.24
N SER A 575 -2.60 -42.87 46.08
CA SER A 575 -3.71 -43.76 45.62
C SER A 575 -5.00 -43.12 45.05
N GLY A 576 -5.46 -43.68 43.92
CA GLY A 576 -6.84 -43.62 43.38
C GLY A 576 -6.92 -43.51 41.83
N VAL A 577 -7.75 -44.21 41.05
CA VAL A 577 -8.10 -45.64 40.80
C VAL A 577 -9.18 -45.65 39.67
N PHE A 578 -9.25 -46.74 38.87
CA PHE A 578 -10.26 -47.14 37.82
C PHE A 578 -10.20 -46.40 36.46
N GLN A 579 -10.36 -47.02 35.27
CA GLN A 579 -11.27 -48.13 34.90
C GLN A 579 -10.84 -48.82 33.56
N ASP A 580 -11.10 -50.13 33.44
CA ASP A 580 -11.00 -51.00 32.24
C ASP A 580 -12.39 -51.08 31.54
N PRO A 581 -12.56 -51.46 30.25
CA PRO A 581 -12.75 -52.91 29.93
C PRO A 581 -12.46 -53.44 28.48
N GLN A 582 -12.05 -54.72 28.44
CA GLN A 582 -12.48 -55.88 27.61
C GLN A 582 -12.17 -56.12 26.09
N LEU A 583 -11.82 -57.40 25.85
CA LEU A 583 -11.56 -58.21 24.63
C LEU A 583 -12.84 -58.80 23.96
N PRO A 584 -12.72 -59.54 22.83
CA PRO A 584 -12.81 -61.02 22.93
C PRO A 584 -11.86 -61.85 22.03
N GLN A 585 -11.93 -63.18 22.25
CA GLN A 585 -11.07 -64.34 21.92
C GLN A 585 -11.14 -64.78 20.42
N SER A 586 -10.34 -65.70 19.84
CA SER A 586 -10.05 -67.10 20.22
C SER A 586 -9.14 -67.83 19.20
N THR A 587 -8.58 -68.97 19.63
CA THR A 587 -8.07 -70.17 18.92
C THR A 587 -6.55 -70.37 18.68
N GLN A 588 -6.01 -71.36 19.40
CA GLN A 588 -4.91 -72.28 19.02
C GLN A 588 -5.54 -73.64 18.57
N PRO A 589 -4.84 -74.79 18.28
CA PRO A 589 -3.39 -75.15 18.38
C PRO A 589 -2.81 -76.10 17.30
N HIS A 590 -1.52 -76.48 17.48
CA HIS A 590 -0.81 -77.75 17.12
C HIS A 590 0.39 -77.73 16.13
N SER A 591 1.60 -77.85 16.71
CA SER A 591 2.57 -78.97 16.62
C SER A 591 2.97 -79.69 15.29
N VAL A 592 4.31 -79.66 15.04
CA VAL A 592 5.28 -80.60 14.37
C VAL A 592 5.14 -80.95 12.87
N PRO A 593 6.15 -81.58 12.18
CA PRO A 593 7.63 -81.59 12.29
C PRO A 593 8.37 -81.32 10.94
N ILE A 594 9.69 -81.20 11.07
CA ILE A 594 10.74 -81.29 10.03
C ILE A 594 10.73 -82.66 9.34
N GLN A 595 10.80 -82.71 8.01
CA GLN A 595 11.20 -83.88 7.23
C GLN A 595 12.39 -83.57 6.33
N LEU A 596 13.47 -84.34 6.57
CA LEU A 596 14.56 -84.62 5.66
C LEU A 596 14.04 -85.28 4.39
N LEU A 597 14.52 -84.86 3.22
CA LEU A 597 14.57 -85.73 2.04
C LEU A 597 15.93 -85.64 1.38
N ASN A 598 16.46 -86.84 1.21
CA ASN A 598 17.80 -87.22 0.82
C ASN A 598 17.92 -87.25 -0.71
N LEU A 599 19.16 -87.27 -1.18
CA LEU A 599 19.55 -87.43 -2.57
C LEU A 599 18.91 -88.67 -3.23
N SER A 600 18.59 -88.57 -4.53
CA SER A 600 19.19 -89.44 -5.56
C SER A 600 18.83 -88.94 -6.96
N LEU A 601 19.87 -88.73 -7.79
CA LEU A 601 19.79 -88.84 -9.27
C LEU A 601 19.51 -90.31 -9.65
N PRO A 602 19.20 -90.66 -10.91
CA PRO A 602 19.17 -89.85 -12.14
C PRO A 602 17.77 -89.54 -12.70
#